data_AF-A0A934CZ42-F1
#
_entry.id   AF-A0A934CZ42-F1
#
_cell.length_a   1.000
_cell.length_b   1.000
_cell.length_c   1.000
_cell.angle_alpha   90.00
_cell.angle_beta   90.00
_cell.angle_gamma   90.00
#
_symmetry.space_group_name_H-M   'P 1'
#
loop_
_entity.id
_entity.type
_entity.pdbx_description
1 polymer ?
#
loop_
_entity_poly.entity_id
_entity_poly.type
_entity_poly.pdbx_seq_one_letter_code
_entity_poly.pdbx_strand_id
1 'polypeptide(L)'
;MYSTQISRSTKMILSVEFILLAYMFYVLSTSLYKSYQIDKFIKSAEDENAKMERANSLLSEDYEYYKSDAYKEKIIKQNLGLIRPGEEVIVLTKDDKVAFLTPEEQAVRLNKDRYQSTSNPKKWFIFFFDRDRFAM
;
A
#
# COMPACT_ATOMS: atom_id res chain seq x y z
N MET A 1 57.97 41.53 19.55
CA MET A 1 56.51 41.67 19.32
C MET A 1 56.33 42.35 17.96
N TYR A 2 56.29 41.58 16.87
CA TYR A 2 56.15 42.18 15.53
C TYR A 2 54.67 42.45 15.27
N SER A 3 54.25 43.71 15.40
CA SER A 3 52.98 44.15 14.84
C SER A 3 53.19 44.34 13.34
N THR A 4 52.79 43.35 12.53
CA THR A 4 52.73 43.50 11.07
C THR A 4 51.71 44.58 10.74
N GLN A 5 52.19 45.79 10.45
CA GLN A 5 51.40 46.89 9.91
C GLN A 5 51.01 46.51 8.47
N ILE A 6 49.84 45.91 8.29
CA ILE A 6 49.31 45.52 6.99
C ILE A 6 49.05 46.79 6.16
N SER A 7 49.73 46.90 5.00
CA SER A 7 49.59 48.01 4.06
C SER A 7 48.15 48.16 3.56
N ARG A 8 47.73 49.40 3.28
CA ARG A 8 46.38 49.71 2.76
C ARG A 8 46.08 48.97 1.45
N SER A 9 47.07 48.78 0.59
CA SER A 9 46.92 48.01 -0.67
C SER A 9 46.62 46.54 -0.41
N THR A 10 47.32 45.90 0.53
CA THR A 10 47.08 44.51 0.93
C THR A 10 45.66 44.32 1.48
N LYS A 11 45.17 45.28 2.28
CA LYS A 11 43.78 45.25 2.78
C LYS A 11 42.76 45.33 1.63
N MET A 12 43.00 46.19 0.63
CA MET A 12 42.11 46.28 -0.54
C MET A 12 42.10 44.98 -1.35
N ILE A 13 43.27 44.38 -1.60
CA ILE A 13 43.38 43.12 -2.32
C ILE A 13 42.61 42.02 -1.59
N LEU A 14 42.83 41.86 -0.28
CA LEU A 14 42.12 40.87 0.54
C LEU A 14 40.61 41.10 0.55
N SER A 15 40.15 42.35 0.61
CA SER A 15 38.72 42.66 0.52
C SER A 15 38.13 42.27 -0.83
N VAL A 16 38.84 42.52 -1.93
CA VAL A 16 38.38 42.15 -3.28
C VAL A 16 38.34 40.63 -3.43
N GLU A 17 39.38 39.92 -2.99
CA GLU A 17 39.40 38.45 -2.99
C GLU A 17 38.26 37.87 -2.15
N PHE A 18 37.99 38.44 -0.97
CA PHE A 18 36.89 38.01 -0.13
C PHE A 18 35.53 38.22 -0.82
N ILE A 19 35.33 39.35 -1.49
CA ILE A 19 34.09 39.62 -2.26
C ILE A 19 33.94 38.62 -3.40
N LEU A 20 35.02 38.32 -4.13
CA LEU A 20 34.99 37.33 -5.21
C LEU A 20 34.64 35.94 -4.68
N LEU A 21 35.23 35.51 -3.56
CA LEU A 21 34.90 34.25 -2.92
C LEU A 21 33.44 34.21 -2.47
N ALA A 22 32.94 35.27 -1.83
CA ALA A 22 31.54 35.36 -1.42
C ALA A 22 30.59 35.27 -2.63
N TYR A 23 30.93 35.92 -3.75
CA TYR A 23 30.16 35.83 -4.99
C TYR A 23 30.18 34.41 -5.58
N MET A 24 31.33 33.75 -5.61
CA MET A 24 31.42 32.35 -6.06
C MET A 24 30.57 31.42 -5.21
N PHE A 25 30.61 31.57 -3.88
CA PHE A 25 29.75 30.83 -2.97
C PHE A 25 28.27 31.07 -3.25
N TYR A 26 27.87 32.33 -3.44
CA TYR A 26 26.49 32.67 -3.78
C TYR A 26 26.03 32.01 -5.09
N VAL A 27 26.84 32.08 -6.15
CA VAL A 27 26.51 31.45 -7.45
C VAL A 27 26.43 29.93 -7.31
N LEU A 28 27.38 29.30 -6.61
CA LEU A 28 27.38 27.86 -6.41
C LEU A 28 26.15 27.41 -5.62
N SER A 29 25.86 28.06 -4.49
CA SER A 29 24.70 27.73 -3.65
C SER A 29 23.38 27.87 -4.42
N THR A 30 23.23 28.96 -5.17
CA THR A 30 22.00 29.18 -5.97
C THR A 30 21.88 28.19 -7.12
N SER A 31 22.98 27.82 -7.77
CA SER A 31 22.98 26.80 -8.82
C SER A 31 22.56 25.43 -8.29
N LEU A 32 23.17 24.98 -7.18
CA LEU A 32 22.86 23.69 -6.57
C LEU A 32 21.39 23.62 -6.13
N TYR A 33 20.89 24.70 -5.53
CA TYR A 33 19.50 24.78 -5.10
C TYR A 33 18.53 24.68 -6.29
N LYS A 34 18.81 25.41 -7.38
CA LYS A 34 18.00 25.35 -8.60
C LYS A 34 18.03 23.98 -9.25
N SER A 35 19.20 23.37 -9.41
CA SER A 35 19.33 22.02 -9.95
C SER A 35 18.50 21.02 -9.15
N TYR A 36 18.62 21.04 -7.81
CA TYR A 36 17.83 20.16 -6.95
C TYR A 36 16.31 20.34 -7.12
N GLN A 37 15.84 21.59 -7.25
CA GLN A 37 14.41 21.85 -7.49
C GLN A 37 13.96 21.33 -8.86
N ILE A 38 14.77 21.51 -9.90
CA ILE A 38 14.47 21.04 -11.25
C ILE A 38 14.40 19.51 -11.26
N ASP A 39 15.38 18.82 -10.68
CA ASP A 39 15.41 17.36 -10.61
C ASP A 39 14.19 16.82 -9.85
N LYS A 40 13.82 17.48 -8.75
CA LYS A 40 12.61 17.13 -7.99
C LYS A 40 11.33 17.31 -8.83
N PHE A 41 11.25 18.38 -9.61
CA PHE A 41 10.11 18.64 -10.48
C PHE A 41 10.03 17.59 -11.60
N ILE A 42 11.15 17.28 -12.26
CA ILE A 42 11.23 16.24 -13.29
C ILE A 42 10.74 14.91 -12.72
N LYS A 43 11.28 14.49 -11.56
CA LYS A 43 10.88 13.25 -10.91
C LYS A 43 9.39 13.22 -10.57
N SER A 44 8.84 14.33 -10.07
CA SER A 44 7.41 14.42 -9.78
C SER A 44 6.55 14.29 -11.03
N ALA A 45 6.98 14.89 -12.15
CA ALA A 45 6.27 14.81 -13.42
C ALA A 45 6.35 13.40 -14.03
N GLU A 46 7.50 12.74 -13.92
CA GLU A 46 7.68 11.34 -14.33
C GLU A 46 6.79 10.39 -13.52
N ASP A 47 6.74 10.56 -12.19
CA ASP A 47 5.89 9.77 -11.30
C ASP A 47 4.39 9.96 -11.64
N GLU A 48 4.00 11.19 -11.95
CA GLU A 48 2.62 11.52 -12.35
C GLU A 48 2.27 10.89 -13.71
N ASN A 49 3.15 11.00 -14.71
CA ASN A 49 2.97 10.35 -16.01
C ASN A 49 2.85 8.83 -15.87
N ALA A 50 3.75 8.19 -15.11
CA ALA A 50 3.72 6.75 -14.88
C ALA A 50 2.44 6.31 -14.14
N LYS A 51 1.86 7.17 -13.32
CA LYS A 51 0.56 6.92 -12.67
C LYS A 51 -0.59 7.04 -13.68
N MET A 52 -0.57 8.05 -14.54
CA MET A 52 -1.57 8.23 -15.60
C MET A 52 -1.55 7.10 -16.62
N GLU A 53 -0.37 6.65 -17.05
CA GLU A 53 -0.23 5.51 -17.95
C GLU A 53 -0.81 4.22 -17.37
N ARG A 54 -0.50 3.93 -16.10
CA ARG A 54 -1.10 2.78 -15.39
C ARG A 54 -2.61 2.90 -15.28
N ALA A 55 -3.12 4.07 -14.93
CA ALA A 55 -4.56 4.30 -14.85
C ALA A 55 -5.25 4.12 -16.21
N ASN A 56 -4.63 4.61 -17.29
CA ASN A 56 -5.15 4.47 -18.65
C ASN A 56 -5.13 3.00 -19.10
N SER A 57 -4.06 2.25 -18.81
CA SER A 57 -3.98 0.82 -19.10
C SER A 57 -5.08 0.03 -18.39
N LEU A 58 -5.29 0.27 -17.09
CA LEU A 58 -6.33 -0.39 -16.31
C LEU A 58 -7.73 -0.04 -16.84
N LEU A 59 -7.97 1.23 -17.14
CA LEU A 59 -9.26 1.66 -17.68
C LEU A 59 -9.53 1.05 -19.06
N SER A 60 -8.50 0.90 -19.89
CA SER A 60 -8.61 0.23 -21.19
C SER A 60 -8.92 -1.27 -21.03
N GLU A 61 -8.30 -1.95 -20.07
CA GLU A 61 -8.57 -3.35 -19.78
C GLU A 61 -10.01 -3.54 -19.28
N ASP A 62 -10.45 -2.71 -18.33
CA ASP A 62 -11.83 -2.70 -17.82
C ASP A 62 -12.83 -2.45 -18.95
N TYR A 63 -12.54 -1.48 -19.82
CA TYR A 63 -13.39 -1.16 -20.97
C TYR A 63 -13.56 -2.38 -21.90
N GLU A 64 -12.47 -3.05 -22.27
CA GLU A 64 -12.53 -4.25 -23.12
C GLU A 64 -13.25 -5.41 -22.40
N TYR A 65 -13.03 -5.59 -21.10
CA TYR A 65 -13.77 -6.57 -20.31
C TYR A 65 -15.28 -6.31 -20.33
N TYR A 66 -15.72 -5.07 -20.09
CA TYR A 66 -17.14 -4.72 -20.11
C TYR A 66 -17.78 -4.80 -21.49
N LYS A 67 -17.00 -4.60 -22.54
CA LYS A 67 -17.44 -4.75 -23.93
C LYS A 67 -17.55 -6.22 -24.35
N SER A 68 -16.80 -7.11 -23.69
CA SER A 68 -16.76 -8.55 -24.02
C SER A 68 -18.13 -9.21 -23.94
N ASP A 69 -18.34 -10.20 -24.81
CA ASP A 69 -19.58 -10.98 -24.80
C ASP A 69 -19.72 -11.84 -23.54
N ALA A 70 -18.61 -12.23 -22.92
CA ALA A 70 -18.59 -12.92 -21.63
C ALA A 70 -19.20 -12.04 -20.52
N TYR A 71 -18.89 -10.75 -20.48
CA TYR A 71 -19.49 -9.83 -19.51
C TYR A 71 -20.98 -9.62 -19.77
N LYS A 72 -21.39 -9.44 -21.04
CA LYS A 72 -22.82 -9.35 -21.40
C LYS A 72 -23.58 -10.60 -20.98
N GLU A 73 -23.02 -11.78 -21.26
CA GLU A 73 -23.60 -13.07 -20.87
C GLU A 73 -23.72 -13.20 -19.35
N LYS A 74 -22.68 -12.82 -18.61
CA LYS A 74 -22.70 -12.78 -17.14
C LYS A 74 -23.85 -11.92 -16.62
N ILE A 75 -24.00 -10.70 -17.15
CA ILE A 75 -25.07 -9.77 -16.74
C ILE A 75 -26.46 -10.32 -17.10
N ILE A 76 -26.62 -10.90 -18.29
CA ILE A 76 -27.87 -11.54 -18.72
C ILE A 76 -28.24 -12.69 -17.78
N LYS A 77 -27.28 -13.57 -17.46
CA LYS A 77 -27.47 -14.69 -16.54
C LYS A 77 -27.84 -14.23 -15.12
N GLN A 78 -27.15 -13.20 -14.62
CA GLN A 78 -27.39 -12.67 -13.28
C GLN A 78 -28.75 -11.96 -13.16
N ASN A 79 -29.13 -11.17 -14.15
CA ASN A 79 -30.33 -10.32 -14.06
C ASN A 79 -31.59 -11.03 -14.54
N LEU A 80 -31.49 -11.87 -15.57
CA LEU A 80 -32.64 -12.49 -16.22
C LEU A 80 -32.74 -13.98 -15.92
N GLY A 81 -31.76 -14.58 -15.22
CA GLY A 81 -31.74 -16.01 -14.92
C GLY A 81 -31.74 -16.89 -16.18
N LEU A 82 -31.34 -16.34 -17.33
CA LEU A 82 -31.43 -17.03 -18.61
C LEU A 82 -30.32 -18.08 -18.72
N ILE A 83 -30.72 -19.33 -18.93
CA ILE A 83 -29.83 -20.50 -19.05
C ILE A 83 -29.89 -20.98 -20.49
N ARG A 84 -28.73 -21.26 -21.11
CA ARG A 84 -28.69 -21.79 -22.48
C ARG A 84 -29.06 -23.28 -22.48
N PRO A 85 -29.68 -23.79 -23.57
CA PRO A 85 -29.94 -25.21 -23.71
C PRO A 85 -28.63 -26.02 -23.64
N GLY A 86 -28.56 -26.98 -22.73
CA GLY A 86 -27.36 -27.81 -22.48
C GLY A 86 -26.45 -27.33 -21.35
N GLU A 87 -26.78 -26.23 -20.66
CA GLU A 87 -26.02 -25.71 -19.51
C GLU A 87 -26.53 -26.31 -18.18
N GLU A 88 -25.63 -26.86 -17.36
CA GLU A 88 -25.95 -27.46 -16.06
C GLU A 88 -25.87 -26.39 -14.95
N VAL A 89 -26.96 -26.23 -14.18
CA VAL A 89 -27.06 -25.22 -13.12
C VAL A 89 -27.01 -25.88 -11.76
N ILE A 90 -26.03 -25.48 -10.95
CA ILE A 90 -25.90 -25.92 -9.56
C ILE A 90 -26.63 -24.93 -8.66
N VAL A 91 -27.74 -25.36 -8.08
CA VAL A 91 -28.46 -24.59 -7.06
C VAL A 91 -27.93 -24.99 -5.69
N LEU A 92 -27.22 -24.07 -5.04
CA LEU A 92 -26.78 -24.23 -3.66
C LEU A 92 -27.95 -23.93 -2.73
N THR A 93 -28.71 -24.95 -2.35
CA THR A 93 -29.65 -24.83 -1.23
C THR A 93 -28.84 -24.71 0.07
N LYS A 94 -29.14 -23.69 0.87
CA LYS A 94 -28.78 -23.72 2.29
C LYS A 94 -29.60 -24.85 2.88
N ASP A 95 -28.98 -26.02 2.97
CA ASP A 95 -29.48 -27.11 3.78
C ASP A 95 -29.49 -26.57 5.22
N ASP A 96 -30.61 -26.01 5.65
CA ASP A 96 -30.93 -25.81 7.07
C ASP A 96 -31.22 -27.18 7.69
N LYS A 97 -30.34 -28.15 7.43
CA LYS A 97 -30.15 -29.30 8.28
C LYS A 97 -29.69 -28.71 9.58
N VAL A 98 -30.64 -28.49 10.49
CA VAL A 98 -30.39 -28.46 11.92
C VAL A 98 -29.71 -29.80 12.20
N ALA A 99 -28.37 -29.81 12.09
CA ALA A 99 -27.57 -30.96 12.39
C ALA A 99 -27.88 -31.25 13.85
N PHE A 100 -28.60 -32.34 14.12
CA PHE A 100 -28.70 -32.91 15.45
C PHE A 100 -27.30 -33.36 15.81
N LEU A 101 -26.53 -32.42 16.34
CA LEU A 101 -25.20 -32.68 16.85
C LEU A 101 -25.35 -33.75 17.90
N THR A 102 -24.56 -34.82 17.76
CA THR A 102 -24.46 -35.79 18.85
C THR A 102 -24.01 -35.06 20.13
N PRO A 103 -24.31 -35.57 21.34
CA PRO A 103 -23.86 -34.93 22.58
C PRO A 103 -22.35 -34.62 22.60
N GLU A 104 -21.56 -35.45 21.92
CA GLU A 104 -20.12 -35.26 21.70
C GLU A 104 -19.82 -34.06 20.79
N GLU A 105 -20.49 -33.96 19.63
CA GLU A 105 -20.33 -32.82 18.72
C GLU A 105 -20.80 -31.50 19.34
N GLN A 106 -21.81 -31.53 20.20
CA GLN A 106 -22.24 -30.37 20.99
C GLN A 106 -21.16 -29.95 21.99
N ALA A 107 -20.58 -30.90 22.72
CA ALA A 107 -19.51 -30.62 23.67
C ALA A 107 -18.27 -30.01 22.98
N VAL A 108 -17.93 -30.50 21.79
CA VAL A 108 -16.81 -29.98 20.98
C VAL A 108 -17.08 -28.56 20.48
N ARG A 109 -18.29 -28.26 19.98
CA ARG A 109 -18.64 -26.90 19.55
C ARG A 109 -18.66 -25.92 20.73
N LEU A 110 -19.24 -26.31 21.87
CA LEU A 110 -19.26 -25.48 23.08
C LEU A 110 -17.84 -25.14 23.58
N ASN A 111 -16.92 -26.11 23.53
CA ASN A 111 -15.52 -25.88 23.88
C ASN A 111 -14.81 -24.95 22.89
N LYS A 112 -15.07 -25.10 21.59
CA LYS A 112 -14.52 -24.22 20.56
C LYS A 112 -15.01 -22.78 20.71
N ASP A 113 -16.30 -22.60 20.98
CA ASP A 113 -16.91 -21.27 21.16
C ASP A 113 -16.41 -20.60 22.45
N ARG A 114 -16.20 -21.39 23.52
CA ARG A 114 -15.57 -20.93 24.76
C ARG A 114 -14.11 -20.52 24.56
N TYR A 115 -13.36 -21.24 23.72
CA TYR A 115 -11.99 -20.87 23.37
C TYR A 115 -11.96 -19.58 22.55
N GLN A 116 -12.86 -19.43 21.57
CA GLN A 116 -12.92 -18.24 20.71
C GLN A 116 -13.32 -16.97 21.47
N SER A 117 -14.27 -17.07 22.42
CA SER A 117 -14.71 -15.96 23.28
C SER A 117 -13.70 -15.55 24.37
N THR A 118 -12.60 -16.29 24.52
CA THR A 118 -11.54 -15.96 25.47
C THR A 118 -10.63 -14.85 24.91
N SER A 119 -10.18 -13.94 25.78
CA SER A 119 -9.24 -12.88 25.40
C SER A 119 -7.88 -13.45 24.96
N ASN A 120 -7.19 -12.74 24.05
CA ASN A 120 -5.90 -13.20 23.49
C ASN A 120 -4.83 -13.52 24.54
N PRO A 121 -4.64 -12.73 25.61
CA PRO A 121 -3.65 -13.07 26.65
C PRO A 121 -3.93 -14.41 27.33
N LYS A 122 -5.20 -14.70 27.59
CA LYS A 122 -5.62 -15.94 28.24
C LYS A 122 -5.50 -17.15 27.30
N LYS A 123 -5.67 -16.96 25.99
CA LYS A 123 -5.39 -18.00 24.97
C LYS A 123 -3.91 -18.41 25.00
N TRP A 124 -2.99 -17.45 25.08
CA TRP A 124 -1.55 -17.74 25.18
C TRP A 124 -1.20 -18.48 26.46
N PHE A 125 -1.74 -18.08 27.61
CA PHE A 125 -1.51 -18.79 28.87
C PHE A 125 -1.96 -20.27 28.79
N ILE A 126 -3.15 -20.52 28.23
CA ILE A 126 -3.67 -21.89 28.05
C ILE A 126 -2.78 -22.70 27.11
N PHE A 127 -2.32 -22.10 26.00
CA PHE A 127 -1.43 -22.77 25.05
C PHE A 127 -0.10 -23.25 25.66
N PHE A 128 0.47 -22.46 26.58
CA PHE A 128 1.75 -22.77 27.21
C PHE A 128 1.65 -23.63 28.46
N PHE A 129 0.56 -23.53 29.24
CA PHE A 129 0.52 -24.09 30.59
C PHE A 129 -0.67 -25.01 30.86
N ASP A 130 -1.66 -25.12 29.98
CA ASP A 130 -2.89 -25.88 30.24
C ASP A 130 -3.51 -26.42 28.93
N ARG A 131 -2.74 -27.25 28.21
CA ARG A 131 -3.14 -27.82 26.92
C ARG A 131 -4.31 -28.81 27.02
N ASP A 132 -4.53 -29.39 28.19
CA ASP A 132 -5.49 -30.47 28.40
C ASP A 132 -6.90 -29.96 28.74
N ARG A 133 -7.08 -28.68 29.07
CA ARG A 133 -8.39 -28.08 29.42
C ARG A 133 -9.45 -28.16 28.30
N PHE A 134 -9.03 -28.33 27.05
CA PHE A 134 -9.90 -28.45 25.88
C PHE A 134 -9.60 -29.68 25.01
N ALA A 135 -8.71 -30.57 25.48
CA ALA A 135 -8.61 -31.92 24.93
C ALA A 135 -9.81 -32.72 25.43
N MET A 136 -10.45 -33.50 24.55
CA MET A 136 -11.67 -34.25 24.87
C MET A 136 -11.48 -35.23 26.02
#